data_AF-A0A8T5DTK9-F1
#
_entry.id   AF-A0A8T5DTK9-F1
#
_cell.length_a   1.000
_cell.length_b   1.000
_cell.length_c   1.000
_cell.angle_alpha   90.00
_cell.angle_beta   90.00
_cell.angle_gamma   90.00
#
_symmetry.space_group_name_H-M   'P 1'
#
loop_
_entity.id
_entity.type
_entity.pdbx_description
1 polymer ?
#
loop_
_entity_poly.entity_id
_entity_poly.type
_entity_poly.pdbx_seq_one_letter_code
_entity_poly.pdbx_strand_id
1 'polypeptide(L)' 'SANASWEYLFLSPSSDDLAKLTNYIESGDLKPIIDDMWDFNSEDEQTGWKGAFNRSFSGRSKGKCIVKISQ' A
#
# COMPACT_ATOMS: atom_id res chain seq x y z
N SER A 1 -7.98 8.02 -31.17
CA SER A 1 -8.30 7.15 -30.03
C SER A 1 -7.03 6.45 -29.61
N ALA A 2 -6.62 6.54 -28.34
CA ALA A 2 -5.52 5.72 -27.86
C ALA A 2 -6.02 4.27 -27.77
N ASN A 3 -5.37 3.33 -28.47
CA ASN A 3 -5.68 1.90 -28.44
C ASN A 3 -5.31 1.31 -27.08
N ALA A 4 -6.04 1.68 -26.02
CA ALA A 4 -5.86 1.15 -24.68
C ALA A 4 -6.82 -0.02 -24.47
N SER A 5 -6.27 -1.17 -24.09
CA SER A 5 -7.03 -2.32 -23.58
C SER A 5 -6.93 -2.36 -22.06
N TRP A 6 -8.04 -2.65 -21.39
CA TRP A 6 -8.08 -2.80 -19.94
C TRP A 6 -8.43 -4.24 -19.60
N GLU A 7 -7.68 -4.82 -18.65
CA GLU A 7 -7.99 -6.10 -18.03
C GLU A 7 -8.31 -5.84 -16.55
N TYR A 8 -9.40 -6.41 -16.06
CA TYR A 8 -9.77 -6.34 -14.66
C TYR A 8 -9.26 -7.56 -13.92
N LEU A 9 -8.55 -7.33 -12.83
CA LEU A 9 -8.07 -8.39 -11.95
C LEU A 9 -9.01 -8.52 -10.74
N PHE A 10 -9.83 -9.57 -10.73
CA PHE A 10 -10.68 -9.92 -9.58
C PHE A 10 -9.92 -10.87 -8.69
N LEU A 11 -9.61 -10.45 -7.46
CA LEU A 11 -8.79 -11.20 -6.52
C LEU A 11 -9.61 -11.71 -5.33
N SER A 12 -9.21 -12.86 -4.83
CA SER A 12 -9.67 -13.45 -3.57
C SER A 12 -8.52 -13.53 -2.56
N PRO A 13 -8.80 -13.64 -1.26
CA PRO A 13 -7.77 -13.93 -0.26
C PRO A 13 -7.27 -15.39 -0.42
N SER A 14 -6.39 -15.64 -1.38
CA SER A 14 -5.84 -16.96 -1.69
C SER A 14 -4.33 -16.89 -1.95
N SER A 15 -3.64 -18.03 -1.81
CA SER A 15 -2.20 -18.13 -2.09
C SER A 15 -1.89 -17.78 -3.55
N ASP A 16 -2.73 -18.24 -4.48
CA ASP A 16 -2.49 -18.07 -5.91
C ASP A 16 -2.62 -16.60 -6.34
N ASP A 17 -3.65 -15.91 -5.83
CA ASP A 17 -3.87 -14.50 -6.10
C ASP A 17 -2.78 -13.60 -5.50
N LEU A 18 -2.28 -13.95 -4.30
CA LEU A 18 -1.14 -13.28 -3.69
C LEU A 18 0.15 -13.48 -4.51
N ALA A 19 0.41 -14.71 -4.98
CA ALA A 19 1.56 -14.99 -5.83
C ALA A 19 1.49 -14.20 -7.15
N LYS A 20 0.30 -14.11 -7.76
CA LYS A 20 0.07 -13.31 -8.96
C LYS A 20 0.35 -11.83 -8.73
N LEU A 21 -0.12 -11.26 -7.61
CA LEU A 21 0.18 -9.87 -7.22
C LEU A 21 1.68 -9.63 -6.99
N THR A 22 2.36 -10.54 -6.29
CA THR A 22 3.80 -10.46 -6.04
C THR A 22 4.58 -10.40 -7.36
N ASN A 23 4.24 -11.27 -8.31
CA ASN A 23 4.90 -11.28 -9.62
C ASN A 23 4.77 -9.94 -10.36
N TYR A 24 3.59 -9.28 -10.31
CA TYR A 24 3.41 -7.96 -10.92
C TYR A 24 4.21 -6.86 -10.22
N ILE A 25 4.40 -6.96 -8.90
CA ILE A 25 5.24 -6.02 -8.15
C ILE A 25 6.71 -6.21 -8.53
N GLU A 26 7.18 -7.46 -8.59
CA GLU A 26 8.56 -7.80 -8.91
C GLU A 26 8.93 -7.48 -10.37
N SER A 27 8.00 -7.65 -11.32
CA SER A 27 8.20 -7.26 -12.72
C SER A 27 8.15 -5.74 -12.93
N GLY A 28 7.65 -4.98 -11.95
CA GLY A 28 7.46 -3.53 -12.02
C GLY A 28 6.21 -3.08 -12.77
N ASP A 29 5.36 -4.02 -13.19
CA ASP A 29 4.07 -3.76 -13.85
C ASP A 29 3.07 -3.11 -12.86
N LEU A 30 3.18 -3.44 -11.57
CA LEU A 30 2.39 -2.85 -10.50
C LEU A 30 3.28 -2.14 -9.49
N LYS A 31 3.09 -0.83 -9.32
CA LYS A 31 3.81 -0.02 -8.34
C LYS A 31 2.89 0.38 -7.18
N PRO A 32 3.20 -0.01 -5.93
CA PRO A 32 2.42 0.44 -4.79
C PRO A 32 2.57 1.96 -4.62
N ILE A 33 1.46 2.65 -4.45
CA ILE A 33 1.46 4.07 -4.09
C ILE A 33 1.61 4.14 -2.57
N ILE A 34 2.72 4.68 -2.10
CA ILE A 34 2.99 4.92 -0.67
C ILE A 34 2.61 6.37 -0.37
N ASP A 35 1.81 6.60 0.68
CA ASP A 35 1.46 7.93 1.15
C ASP A 35 2.59 8.52 2.01
N ASP A 36 2.99 7.81 3.06
CA ASP A 36 4.14 8.16 3.90
C ASP A 36 4.63 6.93 4.71
N MET A 37 5.64 7.13 5.54
CA MET A 37 6.21 6.13 6.45
C MET A 37 6.27 6.67 7.90
N TRP A 38 5.85 5.84 8.85
CA TRP A 38 5.81 6.16 10.28
C TRP A 38 6.63 5.15 11.07
N ASP A 39 7.12 5.55 12.24
CA ASP A 39 7.84 4.68 13.16
C ASP A 39 6.86 3.95 14.10
N PHE A 40 6.95 2.62 14.17
CA PHE A 40 6.17 1.82 15.10
C PHE A 40 6.46 2.16 16.57
N ASN A 41 7.73 2.44 16.89
CA ASN A 41 8.19 2.62 18.27
C ASN A 41 8.03 4.07 18.78
N SER A 42 7.56 4.99 17.93
CA SER A 42 7.28 6.36 18.31
C SER A 42 5.81 6.53 18.71
N GLU A 43 5.59 7.16 19.86
CA GLU A 43 4.26 7.54 20.36
C GLU A 43 3.78 8.90 19.83
N ASP A 44 4.60 9.57 19.01
CA ASP A 44 4.28 10.86 18.40
C ASP A 44 3.03 10.76 17.51
N GLU A 45 2.13 11.74 17.64
CA GLU A 45 0.83 11.70 16.96
C GLU A 45 0.89 11.95 15.45
N GLN A 46 2.01 12.50 14.94
CA GLN A 46 2.16 12.84 13.52
C GLN A 46 3.10 11.87 12.79
N THR A 47 4.21 11.49 13.43
CA THR A 47 5.31 10.71 12.85
C THR A 47 5.41 9.29 13.41
N GLY A 48 4.72 9.01 14.52
CA GLY A 48 4.58 7.66 15.08
C GLY A 48 3.39 6.89 14.51
N TRP A 49 3.18 5.66 15.01
CA TRP A 49 2.16 4.74 14.50
C TRP A 49 0.73 5.32 14.54
N LYS A 50 0.44 6.19 15.52
CA LYS A 50 -0.85 6.91 15.62
C LYS A 50 -1.08 7.85 14.43
N GLY A 51 -0.02 8.48 13.95
CA GLY A 51 -0.05 9.32 12.75
C GLY A 51 -0.48 8.53 11.51
N ALA A 52 0.08 7.33 11.32
CA ALA A 52 -0.31 6.44 10.23
C ALA A 52 -1.79 6.04 10.31
N PHE A 53 -2.27 5.69 11.50
CA PHE A 53 -3.67 5.36 11.74
C PHE A 53 -4.58 6.55 11.40
N ASN A 54 -4.33 7.72 11.99
CA ASN A 54 -5.11 8.93 11.76
C ASN A 54 -5.13 9.32 10.28
N ARG A 55 -3.96 9.26 9.61
CA ARG A 55 -3.83 9.55 8.18
C ARG A 55 -4.65 8.58 7.32
N SER A 56 -4.58 7.28 7.62
CA SER A 56 -5.33 6.23 6.91
C SER A 56 -6.85 6.42 7.02
N PHE A 57 -7.36 6.79 8.20
CA PHE A 57 -8.79 6.97 8.44
C PHE A 57 -9.31 8.39 8.13
N SER A 58 -8.42 9.34 7.84
CA SER A 58 -8.82 10.73 7.51
C SER A 58 -9.53 10.88 6.16
N GLY A 59 -9.46 9.87 5.28
CA GLY A 59 -9.87 9.97 3.88
C GLY A 59 -8.96 10.86 3.03
N ARG A 60 -7.82 11.33 3.56
CA ARG A 60 -6.86 12.20 2.85
C ARG A 60 -5.59 11.49 2.41
N SER A 61 -5.41 10.20 2.75
CA SER A 61 -4.28 9.40 2.30
C SER A 61 -4.32 9.23 0.78
N LYS A 62 -3.17 9.38 0.12
CA LYS A 62 -3.03 9.21 -1.33
C LYS A 62 -2.65 7.78 -1.72
N GLY A 63 -2.36 6.93 -0.74
CA GLY A 63 -1.83 5.59 -0.92
C GLY A 63 -1.74 4.82 0.40
N LYS A 64 -0.87 3.81 0.45
CA LYS A 64 -0.62 2.99 1.63
C LYS A 64 0.11 3.81 2.70
N CYS A 65 -0.41 3.78 3.92
CA CYS A 65 0.31 4.32 5.08
C CYS A 65 1.18 3.21 5.70
N ILE A 66 2.50 3.37 5.71
CA ILE A 66 3.43 2.30 6.10
C ILE A 66 3.96 2.54 7.52
N VAL A 67 3.73 1.60 8.43
CA VAL A 67 4.35 1.64 9.77
C VAL A 67 5.57 0.72 9.77
N LYS A 68 6.75 1.30 9.98
CA LYS A 68 8.01 0.56 10.05
C LYS A 68 8.20 -0.02 11.43
N ILE A 69 8.18 -1.34 11.50
CA ILE A 69 8.61 -2.09 12.68
C ILE A 69 10.09 -2.38 12.47
N SER A 70 10.97 -1.60 13.08
CA SER A 70 12.38 -1.98 13.19
C SER A 70 12.49 -3.20 14.11
N GLN A 71 13.22 -4.23 13.64
CA GLN A 71 13.70 -5.29 14.52
C GLN A 71 14.76 -4.75 15.49
#